data_AF-A0A9P8FRK7-F1
#
_entry.id   AF-A0A9P8FRK7-F1
#
_cell.length_a   1.000
_cell.length_b   1.000
_cell.length_c   1.000
_cell.angle_alpha   90.00
_cell.angle_beta   90.00
_cell.angle_gamma   90.00
#
_symmetry.space_group_name_H-M   'P 1'
#
loop_
_entity.id
_entity.type
_entity.pdbx_description
1 polymer ?
#
loop_
_entity_poly.entity_id
_entity_poly.type
_entity_poly.pdbx_seq_one_letter_code
_entity_poly.pdbx_strand_id
1 'polypeptide(L)'
;MAFKRESAPYRPEVQALGGIPTKAVDIPVCAVFMVLYIIAGALHMATFQKNKKRGKKFIFGGMMFGLCKIRIVTLSLRMAWACYPKSIRLGIAAQVFVNIGVVLLYFVNLFFTQRIVRAQHPNFGWSKIFSPLIPIVCVITVLTIIALIVGVIQSFYTLDTNIHRIDRIIELYGSTAFSAIAFLPIVIVSLSTLARQIPSIRGQKAMDKFGEGKMSTKIIIVLASATLLTLAASIKAGTGYLPPIPLVSNSNPPAAEPTPWYFNRGIFYAFGFGVEIIILFFFMAVRVDKRFIIPDGAKGPYSYAGGFVFAGESGNEKSRLGQRDSTRNLTGSSQSLQSWGGSTRRGRSKPPSIISWGGISQADTEMGVGEDGIEPVPYVTVEDGENATPANIGGAGQEMGWDSKTGKWMLRPVSNMSAVSTAMPVVAREDV
;
A
#
# COMPACT_ATOMS: atom_id res chain seq x y z
N MET A 1 -29.35 21.64 48.64
CA MET A 1 -28.44 21.76 47.48
C MET A 1 -28.88 20.76 46.43
N ALA A 2 -29.40 21.22 45.29
CA ALA A 2 -29.73 20.32 44.19
C ALA A 2 -28.43 19.66 43.69
N PHE A 3 -28.34 18.33 43.77
CA PHE A 3 -27.30 17.57 43.08
C PHE A 3 -27.39 17.93 41.59
N LYS A 4 -26.42 18.70 41.11
CA LYS A 4 -26.25 18.94 39.67
C LYS A 4 -25.95 17.56 39.07
N ARG A 5 -26.96 16.94 38.45
CA ARG A 5 -26.76 15.72 37.68
C ARG A 5 -25.73 16.05 36.61
N GLU A 6 -24.51 15.55 36.75
CA GLU A 6 -23.53 15.62 35.68
C GLU A 6 -24.14 14.90 34.48
N SER A 7 -24.20 15.57 33.35
CA SER A 7 -24.64 14.97 32.10
C SER A 7 -23.41 14.55 31.31
N ALA A 8 -23.50 13.40 30.64
CA ALA A 8 -22.44 12.91 29.78
C ALA A 8 -22.01 13.97 28.73
N PRO A 9 -20.72 14.05 28.37
CA PRO A 9 -19.63 13.16 28.79
C PRO A 9 -19.09 13.46 30.20
N TYR A 10 -18.84 12.42 30.98
CA TYR A 10 -18.28 12.46 32.33
C TYR A 10 -16.77 12.69 32.30
N ARG A 11 -16.23 13.27 33.38
CA ARG A 11 -14.79 13.52 33.48
C ARG A 11 -14.06 12.20 33.81
N PRO A 12 -12.91 11.91 33.18
CA PRO A 12 -12.16 10.71 33.52
C PRO A 12 -11.62 10.84 34.96
N GLU A 13 -11.64 9.74 35.70
CA GLU A 13 -11.21 9.68 37.10
C GLU A 13 -9.76 9.21 37.26
N VAL A 14 -9.20 8.61 36.21
CA VAL A 14 -7.88 7.98 36.22
C VAL A 14 -6.86 8.77 35.42
N GLN A 15 -5.59 8.70 35.85
CA GLN A 15 -4.48 9.26 35.10
C GLN A 15 -4.25 8.47 33.80
N ALA A 16 -3.91 9.19 32.74
CA ALA A 16 -3.58 8.62 31.44
C ALA A 16 -2.21 9.13 30.98
N LEU A 17 -1.56 8.37 30.10
CA LEU A 17 -0.26 8.74 29.51
C LEU A 17 -0.33 10.13 28.86
N GLY A 18 0.55 11.03 29.28
CA GLY A 18 0.59 12.43 28.80
C GLY A 18 -0.39 13.36 29.52
N GLY A 19 -1.31 12.84 30.32
CA GLY A 19 -2.21 13.59 31.18
C GLY A 19 -3.00 14.72 30.48
N ILE A 20 -3.52 15.63 31.31
CA ILE A 20 -4.19 16.85 30.85
C ILE A 20 -3.11 17.83 30.36
N PRO A 21 -3.20 18.34 29.11
CA PRO A 21 -2.19 19.23 28.56
C PRO A 21 -2.24 20.62 29.21
N THR A 22 -1.09 21.30 29.29
CA THR A 22 -1.02 22.70 29.78
C THR A 22 -0.35 23.61 28.75
N LYS A 23 -0.75 24.89 28.76
CA LYS A 23 -0.25 25.90 27.81
C LYS A 23 1.27 26.04 27.82
N ALA A 24 1.88 26.08 29.01
CA ALA A 24 3.31 26.34 29.17
C ALA A 24 4.22 25.24 28.58
N VAL A 25 3.74 23.99 28.54
CA VAL A 25 4.56 22.84 28.13
C VAL A 25 4.09 22.28 26.81
N ASP A 26 2.79 21.98 26.68
CA ASP A 26 2.28 21.24 25.52
C ASP A 26 2.24 22.10 24.25
N ILE A 27 1.98 23.42 24.34
CA ILE A 27 1.93 24.28 23.14
C ILE A 27 3.30 24.37 22.45
N PRO A 28 4.40 24.73 23.13
CA PRO A 28 5.72 24.75 22.49
C PRO A 28 6.13 23.39 21.92
N VAL A 29 5.94 22.30 22.68
CA VAL A 29 6.33 20.96 22.24
C VAL A 29 5.51 20.52 21.02
N CYS A 30 4.19 20.71 21.05
CA CYS A 30 3.34 20.40 19.91
C CYS A 30 3.68 21.24 18.68
N ALA A 31 4.01 22.52 18.83
CA ALA A 31 4.40 23.39 17.72
C ALA A 31 5.68 22.88 17.03
N VAL A 32 6.70 22.47 17.80
CA VAL A 32 7.93 21.88 17.26
C VAL A 32 7.63 20.60 16.47
N PHE A 33 6.88 19.66 17.06
CA PHE A 33 6.51 18.43 16.37
C PHE A 33 5.68 18.70 15.12
N MET A 34 4.78 19.68 15.16
CA MET A 34 3.93 20.04 14.03
C MET A 34 4.77 20.55 12.86
N VAL A 35 5.75 21.43 13.11
CA VAL A 35 6.71 21.87 12.08
C VAL A 35 7.47 20.69 11.50
N LEU A 36 7.95 19.76 12.32
CA LEU A 36 8.65 18.55 11.86
C LEU A 36 7.76 17.67 10.97
N TYR A 37 6.49 17.47 11.33
CA TYR A 37 5.54 16.72 10.49
C TYR A 37 5.18 17.46 9.20
N ILE A 38 5.10 18.79 9.21
CA ILE A 38 4.89 19.59 7.98
C ILE A 38 6.06 19.39 7.03
N ILE A 39 7.31 19.52 7.53
CA ILE A 39 8.52 19.31 6.73
C ILE A 39 8.56 17.88 6.19
N ALA A 40 8.39 16.87 7.05
CA ALA A 40 8.37 15.47 6.63
C ALA A 40 7.28 15.19 5.59
N GLY A 41 6.07 15.71 5.80
CA GLY A 41 4.95 15.59 4.88
C GLY A 41 5.25 16.21 3.52
N ALA A 42 5.82 17.42 3.50
CA ALA A 42 6.24 18.09 2.27
C ALA A 42 7.29 17.27 1.51
N LEU A 43 8.29 16.72 2.20
CA LEU A 43 9.34 15.89 1.59
C LEU A 43 8.79 14.59 0.98
N HIS A 44 7.91 13.89 1.71
CA HIS A 44 7.26 12.66 1.21
C HIS A 44 6.32 12.94 0.05
N MET A 45 5.53 14.01 0.11
CA MET A 45 4.64 14.42 -0.98
C MET A 45 5.44 14.86 -2.23
N ALA A 46 6.46 15.70 -2.07
CA ALA A 46 7.31 16.13 -3.17
C ALA A 46 7.99 14.94 -3.87
N THR A 47 8.48 13.98 -3.08
CA THR A 47 9.07 12.74 -3.61
C THR A 47 8.03 11.88 -4.33
N PHE A 48 6.84 11.74 -3.75
CA PHE A 48 5.74 10.99 -4.37
C PHE A 48 5.33 11.60 -5.71
N GLN A 49 5.15 12.92 -5.78
CA GLN A 49 4.81 13.62 -7.03
C GLN A 49 5.92 13.48 -8.07
N LYS A 50 7.19 13.65 -7.68
CA LYS A 50 8.34 13.48 -8.59
C LYS A 50 8.42 12.06 -9.15
N ASN A 51 8.15 11.04 -8.34
CA ASN A 51 8.12 9.65 -8.78
C ASN A 51 6.92 9.36 -9.68
N LYS A 52 5.74 9.89 -9.35
CA LYS A 52 4.53 9.77 -10.17
C LYS A 52 4.71 10.39 -11.55
N LYS A 53 5.34 11.57 -11.64
CA LYS A 53 5.71 12.22 -12.92
C LYS A 53 6.66 11.37 -13.79
N ARG A 54 7.40 10.43 -13.17
CA ARG A 54 8.31 9.48 -13.84
C ARG A 54 7.66 8.09 -14.05
N GLY A 55 6.33 7.99 -13.92
CA GLY A 55 5.58 6.74 -14.09
C GLY A 55 5.75 5.73 -12.94
N LYS A 56 6.45 6.07 -11.84
CA LYS A 56 6.66 5.16 -10.70
C LYS A 56 5.68 5.47 -9.57
N LYS A 57 4.70 4.59 -9.33
CA LYS A 57 3.69 4.77 -8.27
C LYS A 57 4.15 4.11 -6.97
N PHE A 58 4.64 4.91 -6.02
CA PHE A 58 5.05 4.42 -4.69
C PHE A 58 4.01 4.77 -3.61
N ILE A 59 3.02 3.90 -3.43
CA ILE A 59 1.85 4.13 -2.55
C ILE A 59 2.26 4.47 -1.11
N PHE A 60 3.33 3.87 -0.58
CA PHE A 60 3.76 4.14 0.80
C PHE A 60 4.25 5.57 1.02
N GLY A 61 4.73 6.27 -0.01
CA GLY A 61 5.03 7.69 0.09
C GLY A 61 3.77 8.52 0.37
N GLY A 62 2.65 8.14 -0.25
CA GLY A 62 1.33 8.71 0.06
C GLY A 62 0.86 8.37 1.48
N MET A 63 1.12 7.15 1.97
CA MET A 63 0.81 6.76 3.35
C MET A 63 1.61 7.57 4.38
N MET A 64 2.92 7.79 4.15
CA MET A 64 3.75 8.64 5.03
C MET A 64 3.22 10.08 5.07
N PHE A 65 2.82 10.63 3.93
CA PHE A 65 2.17 11.95 3.88
C PHE A 65 0.84 11.96 4.64
N GLY A 66 0.01 10.92 4.46
CA GLY A 66 -1.24 10.75 5.20
C GLY A 66 -1.03 10.73 6.72
N LEU A 67 0.01 10.02 7.19
CA LEU A 67 0.39 10.04 8.61
C LEU A 67 0.76 11.45 9.08
N CYS A 68 1.55 12.20 8.30
CA CYS A 68 1.90 13.57 8.66
C CYS A 68 0.65 14.45 8.80
N LYS A 69 -0.32 14.33 7.88
CA LYS A 69 -1.60 15.05 7.98
C LYS A 69 -2.38 14.69 9.25
N ILE A 70 -2.50 13.39 9.55
CA ILE A 70 -3.20 12.92 10.77
C ILE A 70 -2.51 13.50 12.00
N ARG A 71 -1.17 13.48 12.05
CA ARG A 71 -0.40 13.99 13.19
C ARG A 71 -0.47 15.50 13.36
N ILE A 72 -0.52 16.27 12.28
CA ILE A 72 -0.81 17.71 12.36
C ILE A 72 -2.17 17.93 13.02
N VAL A 73 -3.20 17.20 12.59
CA VAL A 73 -4.54 17.28 13.21
C VAL A 73 -4.47 16.87 14.70
N THR A 74 -3.81 15.76 15.02
CA THR A 74 -3.63 15.30 16.41
C THR A 74 -3.01 16.39 17.29
N LEU A 75 -1.93 17.02 16.84
CA LEU A 75 -1.21 18.04 17.60
C LEU A 75 -2.03 19.34 17.71
N SER A 76 -2.78 19.71 16.67
CA SER A 76 -3.72 20.83 16.73
C SER A 76 -4.80 20.61 17.79
N LEU A 77 -5.42 19.42 17.84
CA LEU A 77 -6.40 19.08 18.87
C LEU A 77 -5.77 19.09 20.26
N ARG A 78 -4.53 18.58 20.39
CA ARG A 78 -3.81 18.58 21.66
C ARG A 78 -3.51 19.99 22.18
N MET A 79 -3.11 20.92 21.31
CA MET A 79 -2.92 22.33 21.67
C MET A 79 -4.24 23.02 22.01
N ALA A 80 -5.30 22.76 21.24
CA ALA A 80 -6.63 23.28 21.55
C ALA A 80 -7.10 22.79 22.93
N TRP A 81 -6.87 21.52 23.26
CA TRP A 81 -7.19 20.97 24.58
C TRP A 81 -6.37 21.64 25.70
N ALA A 82 -5.11 22.00 25.44
CA ALA A 82 -4.29 22.77 26.39
C ALA A 82 -4.88 24.17 26.69
N CYS A 83 -5.53 24.77 25.69
CA CYS A 83 -6.22 26.05 25.84
C CYS A 83 -7.58 25.93 26.54
N TYR A 84 -8.27 24.81 26.34
CA TYR A 84 -9.61 24.55 26.88
C TYR A 84 -9.66 23.22 27.65
N PRO A 85 -8.92 23.08 28.78
CA PRO A 85 -8.75 21.79 29.47
C PRO A 85 -10.05 21.25 30.08
N LYS A 86 -11.04 22.13 30.33
CA LYS A 86 -12.37 21.77 30.84
C LYS A 86 -13.29 21.16 29.78
N SER A 87 -12.92 21.25 28.50
CA SER A 87 -13.73 20.68 27.41
C SER A 87 -13.45 19.18 27.26
N ILE A 88 -14.34 18.35 27.83
CA ILE A 88 -14.19 16.89 27.81
C ILE A 88 -14.26 16.36 26.37
N ARG A 89 -15.19 16.86 25.55
CA ARG A 89 -15.34 16.47 24.14
C ARG A 89 -14.05 16.68 23.33
N LEU A 90 -13.35 17.78 23.61
CA LEU A 90 -12.08 18.07 22.95
C LEU A 90 -10.96 17.12 23.41
N GLY A 91 -10.94 16.77 24.70
CA GLY A 91 -10.05 15.74 25.24
C GLY A 91 -10.27 14.36 24.61
N ILE A 92 -11.54 13.94 24.46
CA ILE A 92 -11.90 12.68 23.79
C ILE A 92 -11.37 12.68 22.35
N ALA A 93 -11.67 13.74 21.59
CA ALA A 93 -11.23 13.85 20.20
C ALA A 93 -9.70 13.82 20.09
N ALA A 94 -8.98 14.53 20.96
CA ALA A 94 -7.52 14.50 21.00
C ALA A 94 -6.98 13.07 21.25
N GLN A 95 -7.57 12.35 22.21
CA GLN A 95 -7.15 10.99 22.58
C GLN A 95 -7.39 9.98 21.44
N VAL A 96 -8.51 10.10 20.74
CA VAL A 96 -8.83 9.26 19.57
C VAL A 96 -7.78 9.45 18.46
N PHE A 97 -7.47 10.70 18.10
CA PHE A 97 -6.48 10.98 17.06
C PHE A 97 -5.04 10.57 17.45
N VAL A 98 -4.67 10.64 18.74
CA VAL A 98 -3.39 10.14 19.24
C VAL A 98 -3.23 8.66 18.93
N ASN A 99 -4.29 7.87 19.13
CA ASN A 99 -4.27 6.41 18.94
C ASN A 99 -4.23 5.99 17.47
N ILE A 100 -4.89 6.73 16.57
CA ILE A 100 -5.03 6.34 15.15
C ILE A 100 -3.70 6.47 14.37
N GLY A 101 -2.93 7.53 14.61
CA GLY A 101 -1.84 7.91 13.69
C GLY A 101 -0.71 6.88 13.53
N VAL A 102 -0.37 6.14 14.59
CA VAL A 102 0.79 5.22 14.61
C VAL A 102 0.62 4.02 13.68
N VAL A 103 -0.63 3.66 13.39
CA VAL A 103 -0.97 2.42 12.70
C VAL A 103 -0.50 2.39 11.25
N LEU A 104 -0.40 3.55 10.60
CA LEU A 104 0.09 3.64 9.22
C LEU A 104 1.53 3.15 9.08
N LEU A 105 2.39 3.36 10.08
CA LEU A 105 3.76 2.84 10.07
C LEU A 105 3.80 1.32 10.26
N TYR A 106 2.85 0.75 11.00
CA TYR A 106 2.71 -0.72 11.11
C TYR A 106 2.40 -1.32 9.75
N PHE A 107 1.43 -0.76 9.02
CA PHE A 107 1.10 -1.23 7.67
C PHE A 107 2.30 -1.16 6.73
N VAL A 108 3.02 -0.04 6.73
CA VAL A 108 4.19 0.11 5.84
C VAL A 108 5.27 -0.93 6.16
N ASN A 109 5.56 -1.19 7.43
CA ASN A 109 6.52 -2.21 7.81
C ASN A 109 6.05 -3.64 7.50
N LEU A 110 4.76 -3.94 7.67
CA LEU A 110 4.17 -5.23 7.29
C LEU A 110 4.25 -5.47 5.77
N PHE A 111 3.93 -4.46 4.96
CA PHE A 111 4.04 -4.59 3.52
C PHE A 111 5.50 -4.67 3.06
N PHE A 112 6.42 -3.93 3.66
CA PHE A 112 7.85 -4.10 3.36
C PHE A 112 8.35 -5.48 3.75
N THR A 113 7.91 -6.01 4.89
CA THR A 113 8.18 -7.39 5.31
C THR A 113 7.67 -8.38 4.27
N GLN A 114 6.43 -8.23 3.80
CA GLN A 114 5.87 -9.07 2.73
C GLN A 114 6.73 -9.05 1.47
N ARG A 115 7.20 -7.86 1.07
CA ARG A 115 8.07 -7.69 -0.10
C ARG A 115 9.42 -8.38 0.09
N ILE A 116 10.01 -8.28 1.29
CA ILE A 116 11.25 -8.98 1.62
C ILE A 116 11.05 -10.50 1.56
N VAL A 117 9.99 -11.04 2.18
CA VAL A 117 9.73 -12.49 2.16
C VAL A 117 9.48 -13.00 0.75
N ARG A 118 8.70 -12.27 -0.07
CA ARG A 118 8.46 -12.63 -1.48
C ARG A 118 9.72 -12.59 -2.33
N ALA A 119 10.63 -11.66 -2.05
CA ALA A 119 11.93 -11.62 -2.71
C ALA A 119 12.87 -12.74 -2.25
N GLN A 120 12.85 -13.04 -0.93
CA GLN A 120 13.74 -14.01 -0.33
C GLN A 120 13.32 -15.46 -0.58
N HIS A 121 12.01 -15.73 -0.57
CA HIS A 121 11.43 -17.05 -0.72
C HIS A 121 10.22 -16.97 -1.68
N PRO A 122 10.42 -16.85 -3.00
CA PRO A 122 9.34 -16.57 -3.94
C PRO A 122 8.18 -17.59 -3.88
N ASN A 123 8.46 -18.88 -3.79
CA ASN A 123 7.41 -19.89 -3.73
C ASN A 123 6.58 -19.82 -2.44
N PHE A 124 7.24 -19.59 -1.29
CA PHE A 124 6.56 -19.49 0.00
C PHE A 124 5.83 -18.15 0.16
N GLY A 125 6.46 -17.03 -0.20
CA GLY A 125 5.89 -15.69 -0.09
C GLY A 125 4.69 -15.43 -1.00
N TRP A 126 4.53 -16.25 -2.05
CA TRP A 126 3.36 -16.26 -2.92
C TRP A 126 2.42 -17.44 -2.68
N SER A 127 2.70 -18.26 -1.66
CA SER A 127 1.82 -19.36 -1.28
C SER A 127 0.44 -18.86 -0.85
N LYS A 128 -0.55 -19.75 -0.95
CA LYS A 128 -1.93 -19.48 -0.51
C LYS A 128 -2.04 -19.27 1.01
N ILE A 129 -1.05 -19.71 1.78
CA ILE A 129 -1.02 -19.56 3.25
C ILE A 129 -0.44 -18.19 3.63
N PHE A 130 0.68 -17.79 3.04
CA PHE A 130 1.35 -16.54 3.41
C PHE A 130 0.73 -15.30 2.77
N SER A 131 0.26 -15.40 1.52
CA SER A 131 -0.30 -14.24 0.80
C SER A 131 -1.47 -13.53 1.50
N PRO A 132 -2.44 -14.23 2.14
CA PRO A 132 -3.53 -13.57 2.86
C PRO A 132 -3.14 -13.08 4.26
N LEU A 133 -2.00 -13.51 4.83
CA LEU A 133 -1.62 -13.20 6.22
C LEU A 133 -1.53 -11.69 6.47
N ILE A 134 -0.87 -10.93 5.60
CA ILE A 134 -0.68 -9.49 5.76
C ILE A 134 -2.01 -8.71 5.62
N PRO A 135 -2.85 -8.97 4.60
CA PRO A 135 -4.21 -8.43 4.56
C PRO A 135 -5.05 -8.74 5.80
N ILE A 136 -5.01 -9.98 6.31
CA ILE A 136 -5.73 -10.38 7.52
C ILE A 136 -5.27 -9.56 8.72
N VAL A 137 -3.96 -9.42 8.93
CA VAL A 137 -3.41 -8.57 10.00
C VAL A 137 -3.85 -7.11 9.83
N CYS A 138 -3.91 -6.59 8.60
CA CYS A 138 -4.41 -5.23 8.35
C CYS A 138 -5.88 -5.09 8.74
N VAL A 139 -6.73 -6.05 8.39
CA VAL A 139 -8.16 -6.07 8.78
C VAL A 139 -8.31 -6.13 10.29
N ILE A 140 -7.58 -7.03 10.96
CA ILE A 140 -7.56 -7.12 12.43
C ILE A 140 -7.17 -5.77 13.04
N THR A 141 -6.12 -5.14 12.51
CA THR A 141 -5.67 -3.82 13.00
C THR A 141 -6.76 -2.76 12.89
N VAL A 142 -7.49 -2.70 11.76
CA VAL A 142 -8.59 -1.75 11.57
C VAL A 142 -9.74 -2.04 12.54
N LEU A 143 -10.12 -3.31 12.73
CA LEU A 143 -11.14 -3.70 13.70
C LEU A 143 -10.72 -3.34 15.13
N THR A 144 -9.44 -3.54 15.49
CA THR A 144 -8.89 -3.12 16.77
C THR A 144 -8.97 -1.60 16.96
N ILE A 145 -8.69 -0.80 15.93
CA ILE A 145 -8.86 0.67 16.00
C ILE A 145 -10.32 1.02 16.29
N ILE A 146 -11.27 0.41 15.57
CA ILE A 146 -12.70 0.69 15.76
C ILE A 146 -13.11 0.33 17.20
N ALA A 147 -12.72 -0.84 17.69
CA ALA A 147 -13.00 -1.27 19.06
C ALA A 147 -12.42 -0.29 20.10
N LEU A 148 -11.18 0.19 19.91
CA LEU A 148 -10.56 1.19 20.78
C LEU A 148 -11.29 2.53 20.75
N ILE A 149 -11.74 2.99 19.58
CA ILE A 149 -12.50 4.24 19.48
C ILE A 149 -13.83 4.12 20.22
N VAL A 150 -14.53 2.99 20.05
CA VAL A 150 -15.80 2.73 20.74
C VAL A 150 -15.57 2.67 22.25
N GLY A 151 -14.58 1.90 22.73
CA GLY A 151 -14.27 1.79 24.16
C GLY A 151 -13.86 3.12 24.78
N VAL A 152 -13.02 3.90 24.09
CA VAL A 152 -12.66 5.25 24.55
C VAL A 152 -13.91 6.11 24.66
N ILE A 153 -14.73 6.25 23.61
CA ILE A 153 -15.93 7.11 23.67
C ILE A 153 -16.89 6.62 24.75
N GLN A 154 -17.19 5.32 24.80
CA GLN A 154 -18.13 4.73 25.73
C GLN A 154 -17.75 5.00 27.19
N SER A 155 -16.46 4.93 27.53
CA SER A 155 -15.94 5.22 28.88
C SER A 155 -16.23 6.64 29.39
N PHE A 156 -16.49 7.61 28.49
CA PHE A 156 -16.89 8.96 28.88
C PHE A 156 -18.41 9.13 28.93
N TYR A 157 -19.21 8.22 28.38
CA TYR A 157 -20.66 8.37 28.28
C TYR A 157 -21.45 7.44 29.21
N THR A 158 -20.77 6.58 29.97
CA THR A 158 -21.36 5.68 30.95
C THR A 158 -20.79 5.93 32.35
N LEU A 159 -21.54 5.52 33.37
CA LEU A 159 -21.07 5.43 34.76
C LEU A 159 -21.11 3.97 35.27
N ASP A 160 -21.52 3.03 34.42
CA ASP A 160 -21.61 1.62 34.78
C ASP A 160 -20.21 1.01 34.91
N THR A 161 -19.91 0.48 36.10
CA THR A 161 -18.64 -0.14 36.44
C THR A 161 -18.36 -1.40 35.61
N ASN A 162 -19.39 -2.14 35.19
CA ASN A 162 -19.23 -3.29 34.30
C ASN A 162 -18.80 -2.85 32.90
N ILE A 163 -19.38 -1.76 32.39
CA ILE A 163 -19.03 -1.21 31.09
C ILE A 163 -17.60 -0.67 31.11
N HIS A 164 -17.21 0.08 32.15
CA HIS A 164 -15.82 0.53 32.33
C HIS A 164 -14.83 -0.64 32.40
N ARG A 165 -15.20 -1.76 33.04
CA ARG A 165 -14.37 -2.98 33.05
C ARG A 165 -14.18 -3.56 31.64
N ILE A 166 -15.24 -3.60 30.84
CA ILE A 166 -15.18 -4.07 29.45
C ILE A 166 -14.33 -3.13 28.59
N ASP A 167 -14.56 -1.82 28.68
CA ASP A 167 -13.78 -0.80 27.95
C ASP A 167 -12.29 -0.91 28.29
N ARG A 168 -11.98 -1.10 29.57
CA ARG A 168 -10.62 -1.35 30.04
C ARG A 168 -10.01 -2.60 29.36
N ILE A 169 -10.73 -3.72 29.34
CA ILE A 169 -10.26 -4.94 28.66
C ILE A 169 -10.00 -4.68 27.16
N ILE A 170 -10.86 -3.92 26.49
CA ILE A 170 -10.69 -3.54 25.08
C ILE A 170 -9.43 -2.70 24.88
N GLU A 171 -9.16 -1.73 25.77
CA GLU A 171 -7.94 -0.90 25.73
C GLU A 171 -6.66 -1.72 25.94
N LEU A 172 -6.66 -2.63 26.92
CA LEU A 172 -5.56 -3.55 27.17
C LEU A 172 -5.34 -4.46 25.95
N TYR A 173 -6.40 -5.07 25.42
CA TYR A 173 -6.32 -5.88 24.21
C TYR A 173 -5.73 -5.09 23.04
N GLY A 174 -6.26 -3.89 22.76
CA GLY A 174 -5.85 -3.13 21.59
C GLY A 174 -4.41 -2.63 21.67
N SER A 175 -3.96 -2.20 22.85
CA SER A 175 -2.56 -1.81 23.05
C SER A 175 -1.60 -3.01 22.93
N THR A 176 -1.95 -4.17 23.48
CA THR A 176 -1.20 -5.42 23.33
C THR A 176 -1.16 -5.91 21.89
N ALA A 177 -2.30 -5.87 21.20
CA ALA A 177 -2.40 -6.26 19.80
C ALA A 177 -1.50 -5.37 18.92
N PHE A 178 -1.51 -4.05 19.11
CA PHE A 178 -0.60 -3.16 18.40
C PHE A 178 0.87 -3.42 18.70
N SER A 179 1.22 -3.74 19.95
CA SER A 179 2.59 -4.13 20.30
C SER A 179 3.01 -5.42 19.58
N ALA A 180 2.13 -6.43 19.55
CA ALA A 180 2.39 -7.68 18.83
C ALA A 180 2.51 -7.47 17.31
N ILE A 181 1.64 -6.63 16.73
CA ILE A 181 1.67 -6.30 15.29
C ILE A 181 2.93 -5.53 14.93
N ALA A 182 3.38 -4.58 15.77
CA ALA A 182 4.62 -3.85 15.57
C ALA A 182 5.85 -4.75 15.65
N PHE A 183 5.79 -5.81 16.48
CA PHE A 183 6.85 -6.81 16.63
C PHE A 183 6.89 -7.84 15.49
N LEU A 184 5.76 -8.09 14.83
CA LEU A 184 5.61 -9.11 13.79
C LEU A 184 6.61 -8.99 12.62
N PRO A 185 6.91 -7.79 12.06
CA PRO A 185 7.99 -7.60 11.09
C PRO A 185 9.35 -8.15 11.53
N ILE A 186 9.70 -7.97 12.81
CA ILE A 186 10.98 -8.44 13.36
C ILE A 186 11.03 -9.96 13.29
N VAL A 187 9.99 -10.64 13.77
CA VAL A 187 9.90 -12.11 13.76
C VAL A 187 9.93 -12.65 12.34
N ILE A 188 9.07 -12.14 11.45
CA ILE A 188 8.94 -12.66 10.08
C ILE A 188 10.23 -12.44 9.29
N VAL A 189 10.82 -11.24 9.34
CA VAL A 189 12.08 -10.96 8.61
C VAL A 189 13.24 -11.78 9.18
N SER A 190 13.35 -11.89 10.51
CA SER A 190 14.41 -12.67 11.14
C SER A 190 14.32 -14.15 10.76
N LEU A 191 13.14 -14.77 10.91
CA LEU A 191 12.91 -16.15 10.48
C LEU A 191 13.17 -16.33 8.98
N SER A 192 12.72 -15.41 8.14
CA SER A 192 12.98 -15.44 6.69
C SER A 192 14.48 -15.40 6.38
N THR A 193 15.25 -14.57 7.08
CA THR A 193 16.70 -14.48 6.90
C THR A 193 17.46 -15.71 7.42
N LEU A 194 17.07 -16.23 8.58
CA LEU A 194 17.66 -17.45 9.17
C LEU A 194 17.35 -18.67 8.31
N ALA A 195 16.11 -18.84 7.87
CA ALA A 195 15.72 -19.92 6.96
C ALA A 195 16.54 -19.90 5.65
N ARG A 196 16.95 -18.71 5.18
CA ARG A 196 17.79 -18.59 3.98
C ARG A 196 19.25 -18.94 4.20
N GLN A 197 19.74 -18.96 5.45
CA GLN A 197 21.09 -19.44 5.75
C GLN A 197 21.19 -20.97 5.64
N ILE A 198 20.07 -21.68 5.76
CA ILE A 198 20.01 -23.14 5.65
C ILE A 198 20.19 -23.54 4.17
N PRO A 199 21.24 -24.29 3.80
CA PRO A 199 21.53 -24.65 2.41
C PRO A 199 20.39 -25.41 1.71
N SER A 200 19.68 -26.27 2.46
CA SER A 200 18.54 -27.05 1.98
C SER A 200 17.37 -26.17 1.50
N ILE A 201 17.06 -25.09 2.25
CA ILE A 201 15.96 -24.16 1.92
C ILE A 201 16.41 -23.12 0.90
N ARG A 202 17.69 -22.70 0.98
CA ARG A 202 18.27 -21.70 0.08
C ARG A 202 18.05 -22.08 -1.37
N GLY A 203 18.25 -23.38 -1.70
CA GLY A 203 18.21 -23.91 -3.06
C GLY A 203 19.17 -23.16 -3.99
N GLN A 204 19.47 -23.72 -5.16
CA GLN A 204 20.27 -23.00 -6.16
C GLN A 204 19.51 -21.86 -6.86
N LYS A 205 18.36 -21.41 -6.33
CA LYS A 205 17.48 -20.44 -7.01
C LYS A 205 17.80 -19.00 -6.61
N ALA A 206 18.03 -18.17 -7.63
CA ALA A 206 18.37 -16.77 -7.47
C ALA A 206 17.27 -16.00 -6.72
N MET A 207 17.68 -15.01 -5.92
CA MET A 207 16.77 -14.10 -5.22
C MET A 207 16.02 -13.21 -6.22
N ASP A 208 14.71 -13.02 -5.99
CA ASP A 208 13.89 -12.12 -6.81
C ASP A 208 14.16 -10.67 -6.38
N LYS A 209 15.16 -10.05 -7.01
CA LYS A 209 15.64 -8.71 -6.67
C LYS A 209 14.59 -7.66 -7.04
N PHE A 210 14.39 -6.66 -6.18
CA PHE A 210 13.47 -5.56 -6.43
C PHE A 210 14.01 -4.23 -5.93
N GLY A 211 13.58 -3.16 -6.60
CA GLY A 211 14.03 -1.79 -6.36
C GLY A 211 15.56 -1.65 -6.36
N GLU A 212 16.04 -0.53 -5.82
CA GLU A 212 17.47 -0.22 -5.80
C GLU A 212 18.16 -0.75 -4.53
N GLY A 213 19.43 -1.17 -4.67
CA GLY A 213 20.30 -1.55 -3.56
C GLY A 213 20.17 -2.98 -3.03
N LYS A 214 21.09 -3.35 -2.15
CA LYS A 214 21.25 -4.71 -1.59
C LYS A 214 20.03 -5.12 -0.73
N MET A 215 19.71 -6.42 -0.69
CA MET A 215 18.64 -6.93 0.20
C MET A 215 18.95 -6.75 1.68
N SER A 216 20.23 -6.90 2.08
CA SER A 216 20.63 -6.68 3.48
C SER A 216 20.25 -5.29 3.98
N THR A 217 20.43 -4.25 3.15
CA THR A 217 20.02 -2.89 3.51
C THR A 217 18.51 -2.77 3.71
N LYS A 218 17.71 -3.41 2.86
CA LYS A 218 16.24 -3.41 3.00
C LYS A 218 15.80 -4.13 4.29
N ILE A 219 16.45 -5.24 4.63
CA ILE A 219 16.23 -5.96 5.88
C ILE A 219 16.55 -5.06 7.09
N ILE A 220 17.72 -4.40 7.09
CA ILE A 220 18.12 -3.50 8.17
C ILE A 220 17.13 -2.34 8.32
N ILE A 221 16.65 -1.75 7.22
CA ILE A 221 15.65 -0.67 7.25
C ILE A 221 14.35 -1.12 7.95
N VAL A 222 13.84 -2.30 7.60
CA VAL A 222 12.61 -2.83 8.20
C VAL A 222 12.84 -3.20 9.66
N LEU A 223 13.93 -3.89 9.99
CA LEU A 223 14.23 -4.27 11.37
C LEU A 223 14.41 -3.03 12.26
N ALA A 224 15.22 -2.05 11.83
CA ALA A 224 15.45 -0.84 12.62
C ALA A 224 14.16 -0.06 12.90
N SER A 225 13.32 0.14 11.87
CA SER A 225 12.06 0.84 12.06
C SER A 225 11.03 0.02 12.84
N ALA A 226 10.98 -1.30 12.67
CA ALA A 226 10.11 -2.18 13.45
C ALA A 226 10.51 -2.25 14.93
N THR A 227 11.81 -2.22 15.24
CA THR A 227 12.30 -2.15 16.63
C THR A 227 11.86 -0.86 17.32
N LEU A 228 12.00 0.29 16.64
CA LEU A 228 11.54 1.57 17.18
C LEU A 228 10.02 1.58 17.40
N LEU A 229 9.24 1.06 16.45
CA LEU A 229 7.78 0.97 16.59
C LEU A 229 7.36 0.01 17.70
N THR A 230 8.04 -1.12 17.82
CA THR A 230 7.77 -2.10 18.89
C THR A 230 8.05 -1.47 20.23
N LEU A 231 9.19 -0.78 20.39
CA LEU A 231 9.52 -0.08 21.64
C LEU A 231 8.42 0.90 22.04
N ALA A 232 7.97 1.76 21.12
CA ALA A 232 6.90 2.72 21.38
C ALA A 232 5.57 2.03 21.73
N ALA A 233 5.19 0.99 20.99
CA ALA A 233 3.96 0.24 21.22
C ALA A 233 4.00 -0.56 22.54
N SER A 234 5.14 -1.15 22.89
CA SER A 234 5.35 -1.92 24.12
C SER A 234 5.32 -1.04 25.36
N ILE A 235 5.86 0.19 25.32
CA ILE A 235 5.72 1.14 26.43
C ILE A 235 4.24 1.48 26.65
N LYS A 236 3.49 1.73 25.57
CA LYS A 236 2.05 2.00 25.66
C LYS A 236 1.26 0.80 26.20
N ALA A 237 1.55 -0.40 25.74
CA ALA A 237 0.94 -1.62 26.26
C ALA A 237 1.31 -1.84 27.73
N GLY A 238 2.58 -1.75 28.08
CA GLY A 238 3.10 -1.97 29.44
C GLY A 238 2.49 -1.01 30.46
N THR A 239 2.46 0.29 30.14
CA THR A 239 1.78 1.29 31.00
C THR A 239 0.28 1.04 31.11
N GLY A 240 -0.32 0.42 30.09
CA GLY A 240 -1.71 -0.03 30.09
C GLY A 240 -1.99 -1.18 31.07
N TYR A 241 -1.02 -2.02 31.43
CA TYR A 241 -1.22 -3.10 32.42
C TYR A 241 -1.02 -2.65 33.87
N LEU A 242 -0.48 -1.46 34.09
CA LEU A 242 -0.31 -0.93 35.44
C LEU A 242 -1.67 -0.63 36.09
N PRO A 243 -1.76 -0.73 37.43
CA PRO A 243 -2.97 -0.37 38.16
C PRO A 243 -3.42 1.06 37.81
N PRO A 244 -4.73 1.30 37.59
CA PRO A 244 -5.23 2.64 37.34
C PRO A 244 -4.97 3.53 38.56
N ILE A 245 -4.34 4.68 38.33
CA ILE A 245 -4.05 5.66 39.38
C ILE A 245 -5.13 6.74 39.32
N PRO A 246 -5.82 7.06 40.42
CA PRO A 246 -6.80 8.12 40.42
C PRO A 246 -6.14 9.50 40.21
N LEU A 247 -6.88 10.45 39.63
CA LEU A 247 -6.41 11.83 39.47
C LEU A 247 -6.32 12.58 40.81
N VAL A 248 -7.18 12.20 41.76
CA VAL A 248 -7.29 12.82 43.08
C VAL A 248 -7.18 11.73 44.14
N SER A 249 -6.37 11.99 45.15
CA SER A 249 -6.15 11.12 46.30
C SER A 249 -7.40 11.07 47.18
N ASN A 250 -7.67 9.91 47.77
CA ASN A 250 -8.73 9.74 48.79
C ASN A 250 -8.32 10.30 50.17
N SER A 251 -7.26 11.10 50.24
CA SER A 251 -6.85 11.82 51.44
C SER A 251 -7.81 12.98 51.75
N ASN A 252 -7.92 13.35 53.03
CA ASN A 252 -8.65 14.54 53.47
C ASN A 252 -7.62 15.59 53.95
N PRO A 253 -7.47 16.74 53.25
CA PRO A 253 -8.20 17.19 52.07
C PRO A 253 -7.78 16.47 50.76
N PRO A 254 -8.67 16.34 49.76
CA PRO A 254 -8.36 15.70 48.49
C PRO A 254 -7.21 16.43 47.77
N ALA A 255 -6.09 15.75 47.57
CA ALA A 255 -4.91 16.27 46.88
C ALA A 255 -4.75 15.62 45.50
N ALA A 256 -4.13 16.32 44.54
CA ALA A 256 -3.78 15.71 43.25
C ALA A 256 -2.69 14.64 43.45
N GLU A 257 -2.95 13.42 42.99
CA GLU A 257 -1.95 12.34 43.06
C GLU A 257 -0.77 12.64 42.13
N PRO A 258 0.49 12.50 42.60
CA PRO A 258 1.66 12.79 41.77
C PRO A 258 1.70 11.87 40.56
N THR A 259 1.92 12.45 39.37
CA THR A 259 2.03 11.67 38.14
C THR A 259 3.33 10.87 38.13
N PRO A 260 3.28 9.53 37.99
CA PRO A 260 4.47 8.71 37.91
C PRO A 260 5.32 9.07 36.68
N TRP A 261 6.62 8.77 36.76
CA TRP A 261 7.59 9.08 35.70
C TRP A 261 7.17 8.54 34.31
N TYR A 262 6.52 7.37 34.27
CA TYR A 262 6.09 6.71 33.04
C TYR A 262 4.82 7.32 32.41
N PHE A 263 4.05 8.12 33.15
CA PHE A 263 2.90 8.88 32.62
C PHE A 263 3.24 10.32 32.28
N ASN A 264 4.48 10.75 32.51
CA ASN A 264 4.93 12.09 32.16
C ASN A 264 4.80 12.36 30.65
N ARG A 265 4.52 13.62 30.33
CA ARG A 265 4.42 14.18 28.97
C ARG A 265 5.67 13.94 28.14
N GLY A 266 6.86 13.92 28.75
CA GLY A 266 8.10 13.60 28.06
C GLY A 266 8.05 12.23 27.36
N ILE A 267 7.60 11.19 28.07
CA ILE A 267 7.44 9.84 27.55
C ILE A 267 6.37 9.82 26.45
N PHE A 268 5.23 10.48 26.70
CA PHE A 268 4.16 10.62 25.72
C PHE A 268 4.64 11.22 24.39
N TYR A 269 5.37 12.33 24.42
CA TYR A 269 5.86 12.98 23.20
C TYR A 269 7.00 12.20 22.54
N ALA A 270 7.95 11.68 23.32
CA ALA A 270 9.10 10.95 22.80
C ALA A 270 8.68 9.67 22.06
N PHE A 271 7.82 8.85 22.66
CA PHE A 271 7.41 7.57 22.07
C PHE A 271 6.15 7.66 21.23
N GLY A 272 5.26 8.63 21.51
CA GLY A 272 4.04 8.83 20.73
C GLY A 272 4.24 9.58 19.40
N PHE A 273 5.25 10.47 19.33
CA PHE A 273 5.51 11.31 18.15
C PHE A 273 6.99 11.32 17.73
N GLY A 274 7.92 11.34 18.69
CA GLY A 274 9.37 11.36 18.43
C GLY A 274 9.83 10.17 17.61
N VAL A 275 9.48 8.96 18.02
CA VAL A 275 9.80 7.72 17.28
C VAL A 275 9.29 7.78 15.83
N GLU A 276 8.08 8.28 15.61
CA GLU A 276 7.49 8.36 14.28
C GLU A 276 8.20 9.35 13.39
N ILE A 277 8.53 10.53 13.92
CA ILE A 277 9.31 11.55 13.23
C ILE A 277 10.68 11.00 12.84
N ILE A 278 11.36 10.29 13.74
CA ILE A 278 12.65 9.64 13.46
C ILE A 278 12.49 8.67 12.28
N ILE A 279 11.45 7.84 12.28
CA ILE A 279 11.18 6.89 11.19
C ILE A 279 10.86 7.62 9.88
N LEU A 280 10.06 8.68 9.90
CA LEU A 280 9.71 9.46 8.70
C LEU A 280 10.93 10.06 8.02
N PHE A 281 11.82 10.69 8.79
CA PHE A 281 13.06 11.25 8.27
C PHE A 281 14.04 10.15 7.86
N PHE A 282 14.14 9.07 8.63
CA PHE A 282 14.95 7.91 8.28
C PHE A 282 14.54 7.31 6.93
N PHE A 283 13.24 7.08 6.71
CA PHE A 283 12.71 6.55 5.45
C PHE A 283 12.98 7.48 4.26
N MET A 284 12.90 8.79 4.49
CA MET A 284 13.25 9.79 3.48
C MET A 284 14.75 9.78 3.16
N ALA A 285 15.61 9.77 4.19
CA ALA A 285 17.06 9.77 4.06
C ALA A 285 17.58 8.53 3.32
N VAL A 286 17.08 7.34 3.66
CA VAL A 286 17.49 6.09 3.00
C VAL A 286 16.80 5.87 1.65
N ARG A 287 15.96 6.81 1.18
CA ARG A 287 15.22 6.73 -0.09
C ARG A 287 14.44 5.43 -0.23
N VAL A 288 13.60 5.13 0.77
CA VAL A 288 12.72 3.96 0.79
C VAL A 288 11.88 3.86 -0.49
N ASP A 289 11.50 4.99 -1.06
CA ASP A 289 10.76 5.10 -2.32
C ASP A 289 11.44 4.39 -3.50
N LYS A 290 12.78 4.45 -3.58
CA LYS A 290 13.55 3.78 -4.63
C LYS A 290 13.91 2.34 -4.26
N ARG A 291 14.15 2.10 -2.97
CA ARG A 291 14.58 0.77 -2.50
C ARG A 291 13.45 -0.23 -2.54
N PHE A 292 12.24 0.18 -2.17
CA PHE A 292 11.11 -0.73 -2.03
C PHE A 292 10.14 -0.70 -3.21
N ILE A 293 10.42 0.02 -4.30
CA ILE A 293 9.57 0.01 -5.50
C ILE A 293 9.49 -1.40 -6.11
N ILE A 294 8.30 -1.77 -6.57
CA ILE A 294 8.02 -3.04 -7.26
C ILE A 294 7.34 -2.68 -8.58
N PRO A 295 7.58 -3.44 -9.67
CA PRO A 295 6.84 -3.26 -10.92
C PRO A 295 5.32 -3.32 -10.72
N ASP A 296 4.59 -2.45 -11.40
CA ASP A 296 3.12 -2.48 -11.37
C ASP A 296 2.62 -3.84 -11.90
N GLY A 297 1.62 -4.41 -11.21
CA GLY A 297 1.01 -5.67 -11.64
C GLY A 297 1.82 -6.96 -11.38
N ALA A 298 2.90 -6.90 -10.59
CA ALA A 298 3.64 -8.10 -10.19
C ALA A 298 2.72 -9.16 -9.55
N LYS A 299 2.59 -10.33 -10.21
CA LYS A 299 1.78 -11.47 -9.78
C LYS A 299 2.63 -12.73 -9.78
N GLY A 300 2.69 -13.40 -8.64
CA GLY A 300 3.33 -14.70 -8.50
C GLY A 300 4.86 -14.68 -8.29
N PRO A 301 5.46 -15.85 -8.06
CA PRO A 301 6.89 -16.00 -7.81
C PRO A 301 7.75 -15.39 -8.93
N TYR A 302 8.87 -14.76 -8.56
CA TYR A 302 9.86 -14.18 -9.49
C TYR A 302 9.35 -13.01 -10.35
N SER A 303 8.23 -12.40 -9.97
CA SER A 303 7.65 -11.26 -10.70
C SER A 303 8.27 -9.91 -10.32
N TYR A 304 9.07 -9.81 -9.25
CA TYR A 304 9.58 -8.51 -8.80
C TYR A 304 10.75 -7.96 -9.64
N ALA A 305 11.58 -8.83 -10.23
CA ALA A 305 12.73 -8.44 -11.05
C ALA A 305 12.38 -7.93 -12.46
N GLY A 306 11.10 -7.78 -12.82
CA GLY A 306 10.67 -7.31 -14.14
C GLY A 306 10.04 -8.35 -15.06
N GLY A 307 9.62 -9.50 -14.49
CA GLY A 307 8.71 -10.45 -15.12
C GLY A 307 9.40 -11.56 -15.92
N PHE A 308 9.23 -12.80 -15.45
CA PHE A 308 9.02 -13.92 -16.36
C PHE A 308 7.49 -14.00 -16.54
N VAL A 309 7.00 -13.57 -17.70
CA VAL A 309 5.61 -13.82 -18.12
C VAL A 309 5.62 -15.23 -18.70
N PHE A 310 4.85 -16.15 -18.12
CA PHE A 310 4.53 -17.39 -18.83
C PHE A 310 3.76 -16.98 -20.10
N ALA A 311 4.25 -17.40 -21.27
CA ALA A 311 3.55 -17.19 -22.53
C ALA A 311 2.14 -17.80 -22.41
N GLY A 312 1.12 -16.97 -22.21
CA GLY A 312 -0.26 -17.39 -22.00
C GLY A 312 -1.06 -16.61 -20.94
N GLU A 313 -0.43 -15.80 -20.07
CA GLU A 313 -1.18 -15.02 -19.07
C GLU A 313 -1.38 -13.56 -19.52
N SER A 314 -2.64 -13.20 -19.82
CA SER A 314 -3.10 -11.91 -20.37
C SER A 314 -3.06 -10.73 -19.38
N GLY A 315 -2.02 -10.67 -18.55
CA GLY A 315 -1.95 -9.77 -17.41
C GLY A 315 -1.03 -8.55 -17.55
N ASN A 316 -0.12 -8.51 -18.53
CA ASN A 316 1.02 -7.58 -18.46
C ASN A 316 1.38 -6.80 -19.73
N GLU A 317 0.54 -6.78 -20.77
CA GLU A 317 0.82 -6.02 -22.00
C GLU A 317 0.66 -4.49 -21.83
N LYS A 318 -0.05 -4.02 -20.80
CA LYS A 318 -0.46 -2.61 -20.73
C LYS A 318 0.58 -1.60 -20.24
N SER A 319 1.77 -1.99 -19.80
CA SER A 319 2.76 -1.02 -19.27
C SER A 319 4.06 -0.86 -20.08
N ARG A 320 4.27 -1.63 -21.16
CA ARG A 320 5.49 -1.50 -21.99
C ARG A 320 5.28 -0.94 -23.40
N LEU A 321 4.04 -0.86 -23.88
CA LEU A 321 3.70 -0.30 -25.20
C LEU A 321 3.11 1.11 -25.15
N GLY A 322 2.96 1.70 -23.96
CA GLY A 322 2.34 3.01 -23.78
C GLY A 322 3.33 4.18 -23.62
N GLN A 323 4.45 4.19 -24.35
CA GLN A 323 5.30 5.39 -24.51
C GLN A 323 6.47 5.12 -25.46
N ARG A 324 6.17 4.95 -26.74
CA ARG A 324 7.14 5.21 -27.81
C ARG A 324 6.37 5.48 -29.09
N ASP A 325 6.63 6.66 -29.63
CA ASP A 325 6.10 7.21 -30.87
C ASP A 325 5.92 6.15 -31.96
N SER A 326 4.69 5.97 -32.46
CA SER A 326 4.37 5.46 -33.81
C SER A 326 2.85 5.36 -34.00
N THR A 327 2.17 6.49 -34.16
CA THR A 327 0.94 6.56 -34.95
C THR A 327 1.11 7.67 -35.99
N ARG A 328 2.11 7.47 -36.85
CA ARG A 328 2.11 7.99 -38.22
C ARG A 328 2.24 6.77 -39.11
N ASN A 329 1.28 6.65 -40.03
CA ASN A 329 1.15 5.62 -41.05
C ASN A 329 0.53 4.31 -40.55
N LEU A 330 -0.78 4.18 -40.78
CA LEU A 330 -1.44 3.00 -41.35
C LEU A 330 -2.96 3.28 -41.41
N THR A 331 -3.34 4.16 -42.34
CA THR A 331 -4.69 4.20 -42.91
C THR A 331 -4.58 3.63 -44.32
N GLY A 332 -5.24 2.51 -44.59
CA GLY A 332 -5.39 1.99 -45.95
C GLY A 332 -5.68 0.50 -46.04
N SER A 333 -6.96 0.19 -46.29
CA SER A 333 -7.55 -1.05 -46.82
C SER A 333 -7.41 -2.32 -45.95
N SER A 334 -8.46 -3.10 -45.68
CA SER A 334 -9.48 -3.55 -46.63
C SER A 334 -10.83 -3.81 -45.95
N GLN A 335 -11.85 -3.62 -46.79
CA GLN A 335 -13.28 -3.74 -46.55
C GLN A 335 -13.76 -5.17 -46.25
N SER A 336 -14.79 -5.21 -45.41
CA SER A 336 -15.98 -6.07 -45.41
C SER A 336 -15.98 -7.44 -46.12
N LEU A 337 -16.37 -8.46 -45.37
CA LEU A 337 -17.39 -9.42 -45.82
C LEU A 337 -18.17 -10.00 -44.63
N GLN A 338 -19.48 -9.74 -44.65
CA GLN A 338 -20.50 -10.32 -43.78
C GLN A 338 -20.71 -11.81 -44.11
N SER A 339 -21.03 -12.64 -43.12
CA SER A 339 -22.12 -13.63 -43.21
C SER A 339 -22.32 -14.38 -41.88
N TRP A 340 -23.59 -14.69 -41.62
CA TRP A 340 -24.19 -15.27 -40.43
C TRP A 340 -23.91 -16.77 -40.22
N GLY A 341 -24.01 -17.22 -38.96
CA GLY A 341 -24.40 -18.60 -38.62
C GLY A 341 -23.66 -19.19 -37.42
N GLY A 342 -24.39 -19.60 -36.37
CA GLY A 342 -23.87 -20.56 -35.39
C GLY A 342 -24.18 -20.28 -33.93
N SER A 343 -25.35 -20.72 -33.49
CA SER A 343 -25.74 -20.90 -32.08
C SER A 343 -24.76 -21.75 -31.27
N THR A 344 -24.39 -21.33 -30.06
CA THR A 344 -24.65 -22.12 -28.83
C THR A 344 -24.33 -21.35 -27.55
N ARG A 345 -25.30 -21.37 -26.63
CA ARG A 345 -25.18 -21.03 -25.20
C ARG A 345 -24.01 -21.77 -24.55
N ARG A 346 -23.21 -21.06 -23.74
CA ARG A 346 -22.73 -21.55 -22.45
C ARG A 346 -22.39 -20.38 -21.53
N GLY A 347 -22.96 -20.42 -20.32
CA GLY A 347 -22.91 -19.36 -19.32
C GLY A 347 -21.49 -19.03 -18.87
N ARG A 348 -21.27 -17.76 -18.54
CA ARG A 348 -20.03 -17.30 -17.94
C ARG A 348 -20.33 -16.63 -16.61
N SER A 349 -19.81 -17.29 -15.59
CA SER A 349 -19.67 -16.85 -14.21
C SER A 349 -19.17 -15.41 -14.12
N LYS A 350 -19.80 -14.63 -13.22
CA LYS A 350 -19.27 -13.35 -12.76
C LYS A 350 -17.85 -13.56 -12.19
N PRO A 351 -16.83 -12.79 -12.59
CA PRO A 351 -15.57 -12.80 -11.87
C PRO A 351 -15.77 -12.20 -10.47
N PRO A 352 -15.06 -12.69 -9.42
CA PRO A 352 -15.21 -12.16 -8.08
C PRO A 352 -14.72 -10.72 -8.02
N SER A 353 -15.57 -9.83 -7.51
CA SER A 353 -15.25 -8.44 -7.21
C SER A 353 -14.14 -8.37 -6.16
N ILE A 354 -12.92 -8.03 -6.57
CA ILE A 354 -11.86 -7.67 -5.63
C ILE A 354 -12.03 -6.18 -5.31
N ILE A 355 -12.35 -5.94 -4.03
CA ILE A 355 -12.45 -4.63 -3.40
C ILE A 355 -11.08 -3.95 -3.52
N SER A 356 -10.95 -3.02 -4.47
CA SER A 356 -9.82 -2.10 -4.57
C SER A 356 -10.09 -0.93 -3.63
N TRP A 357 -9.46 -0.94 -2.46
CA TRP A 357 -9.49 0.21 -1.56
C TRP A 357 -8.82 1.41 -2.24
N GLY A 358 -9.65 2.37 -2.67
CA GLY A 358 -9.20 3.71 -3.09
C GLY A 358 -9.10 3.97 -4.60
N GLY A 359 -9.74 3.17 -5.46
CA GLY A 359 -9.91 3.51 -6.87
C GLY A 359 -11.30 4.08 -7.14
N ILE A 360 -11.38 5.33 -7.61
CA ILE A 360 -12.59 5.87 -8.24
C ILE A 360 -12.97 4.93 -9.39
N SER A 361 -14.20 4.42 -9.40
CA SER A 361 -14.72 3.60 -10.49
C SER A 361 -14.88 4.46 -11.73
N GLN A 362 -14.25 4.04 -12.82
CA GLN A 362 -14.33 4.68 -14.13
C GLN A 362 -15.65 4.31 -14.82
N ALA A 363 -16.78 4.63 -14.18
CA ALA A 363 -18.12 4.39 -14.70
C ALA A 363 -18.82 5.66 -15.18
N ASP A 364 -18.28 6.86 -14.92
CA ASP A 364 -18.92 8.13 -15.27
C ASP A 364 -18.06 8.99 -16.21
N THR A 365 -17.61 8.45 -17.33
CA THR A 365 -17.07 9.30 -18.41
C THR A 365 -17.61 8.82 -19.76
N GLU A 366 -18.93 8.94 -19.90
CA GLU A 366 -19.53 9.04 -21.22
C GLU A 366 -19.05 10.36 -21.86
N MET A 367 -18.39 10.24 -23.02
CA MET A 367 -18.06 11.38 -23.86
C MET A 367 -19.34 11.82 -24.56
N GLY A 368 -19.84 12.99 -24.19
CA GLY A 368 -20.84 13.71 -24.99
C GLY A 368 -20.24 14.04 -26.35
N VAL A 369 -20.84 13.48 -27.40
CA VAL A 369 -20.63 13.87 -28.80
C VAL A 369 -21.20 15.27 -28.97
N GLY A 370 -20.34 16.24 -29.28
CA GLY A 370 -20.74 17.54 -29.82
C GLY A 370 -20.67 17.47 -31.34
N GLU A 371 -21.78 17.80 -31.99
CA GLU A 371 -21.90 18.08 -33.41
C GLU A 371 -20.87 19.14 -33.85
N ASP A 372 -20.35 18.96 -35.07
CA ASP A 372 -20.06 19.99 -36.09
C ASP A 372 -18.87 19.52 -36.94
N GLY A 373 -19.20 18.84 -38.03
CA GLY A 373 -18.25 18.36 -39.03
C GLY A 373 -17.66 19.47 -39.89
N ILE A 374 -16.45 19.23 -40.41
CA ILE A 374 -15.89 19.61 -41.72
C ILE A 374 -14.37 19.35 -41.65
N GLU A 375 -13.85 18.42 -42.45
CA GLU A 375 -12.41 18.29 -42.75
C GLU A 375 -12.12 18.96 -44.12
N PRO A 376 -11.06 19.76 -44.26
CA PRO A 376 -10.62 20.25 -45.57
C PRO A 376 -9.69 19.25 -46.28
N VAL A 377 -10.07 18.89 -47.51
CA VAL A 377 -9.31 18.07 -48.47
C VAL A 377 -8.21 18.91 -49.13
N PRO A 378 -7.01 18.38 -49.38
CA PRO A 378 -6.13 18.91 -50.42
C PRO A 378 -6.03 17.93 -51.60
N TYR A 379 -6.53 18.37 -52.77
CA TYR A 379 -6.17 17.81 -54.08
C TYR A 379 -4.76 18.28 -54.47
N VAL A 380 -3.98 17.39 -55.10
CA VAL A 380 -3.05 17.76 -56.18
C VAL A 380 -3.12 16.70 -57.27
N THR A 381 -3.12 17.19 -58.50
CA THR A 381 -3.45 16.60 -59.79
C THR A 381 -2.37 15.69 -60.37
N VAL A 382 -2.80 14.81 -61.28
CA VAL A 382 -1.99 13.91 -62.11
C VAL A 382 -1.64 14.62 -63.41
N GLU A 383 -0.38 14.57 -63.84
CA GLU A 383 -0.01 14.63 -65.25
C GLU A 383 1.09 13.58 -65.52
N ASP A 384 0.95 12.95 -66.69
CA ASP A 384 1.87 12.05 -67.39
C ASP A 384 1.96 10.58 -66.95
N GLY A 385 1.45 9.73 -67.86
CA GLY A 385 1.41 8.29 -67.74
C GLY A 385 2.78 7.66 -67.86
N GLU A 386 3.24 7.08 -66.75
CA GLU A 386 4.13 5.93 -66.70
C GLU A 386 3.93 5.26 -65.34
N ASN A 387 3.62 3.96 -65.32
CA ASN A 387 3.59 3.18 -64.09
C ASN A 387 5.02 3.00 -63.59
N ALA A 388 5.53 3.98 -62.84
CA ALA A 388 6.77 3.83 -62.10
C ALA A 388 6.55 2.87 -60.93
N THR A 389 7.02 1.63 -61.08
CA THR A 389 7.16 0.67 -59.99
C THR A 389 8.18 1.21 -58.98
N PRO A 390 7.84 1.41 -57.69
CA PRO A 390 8.85 1.75 -56.71
C PRO A 390 9.78 0.54 -56.49
N ALA A 391 11.08 0.86 -56.49
CA ALA A 391 12.19 -0.06 -56.49
C ALA A 391 12.17 -1.07 -55.34
N ASN A 392 12.40 -2.33 -55.71
CA ASN A 392 12.64 -3.44 -54.79
C ASN A 392 14.02 -3.24 -54.13
N ILE A 393 14.05 -2.87 -52.84
CA ILE A 393 15.26 -3.01 -52.01
C ILE A 393 15.08 -4.27 -51.17
N GLY A 394 15.71 -5.34 -51.65
CA GLY A 394 15.85 -6.60 -50.94
C GLY A 394 16.70 -6.44 -49.68
N GLY A 395 16.23 -7.04 -48.57
CA GLY A 395 16.91 -7.02 -47.29
C GLY A 395 16.30 -7.98 -46.25
N ALA A 396 16.55 -9.28 -46.46
CA ALA A 396 16.61 -10.36 -45.46
C ALA A 396 15.52 -10.42 -44.35
N GLY A 397 14.41 -11.11 -44.64
CA GLY A 397 13.54 -11.68 -43.59
C GLY A 397 14.25 -12.85 -42.90
N GLN A 398 14.93 -12.58 -41.78
CA GLN A 398 15.46 -13.60 -40.88
C GLN A 398 14.68 -13.59 -39.57
N GLU A 399 14.25 -14.77 -39.13
CA GLU A 399 13.62 -15.01 -37.82
C GLU A 399 14.57 -15.78 -36.90
N MET A 400 14.45 -15.57 -35.58
CA MET A 400 15.18 -16.36 -34.59
C MET A 400 14.52 -17.73 -34.43
N GLY A 401 15.21 -18.80 -34.82
CA GLY A 401 14.75 -20.19 -34.67
C GLY A 401 15.62 -20.99 -33.70
N TRP A 402 15.01 -21.92 -32.99
CA TRP A 402 15.73 -22.91 -32.18
C TRP A 402 16.29 -24.01 -33.07
N ASP A 403 17.61 -24.21 -33.05
CA ASP A 403 18.27 -25.31 -33.74
C ASP A 403 18.54 -26.47 -32.78
N SER A 404 17.90 -27.61 -33.05
CA SER A 404 17.99 -28.82 -32.23
C SER A 404 19.35 -29.51 -32.30
N LYS A 405 20.17 -29.25 -33.32
CA LYS A 405 21.50 -29.86 -33.45
C LYS A 405 22.56 -29.13 -32.62
N THR A 406 22.45 -27.82 -32.52
CA THR A 406 23.44 -26.97 -31.82
C THR A 406 22.99 -26.53 -30.43
N GLY A 407 21.69 -26.67 -30.11
CA GLY A 407 21.13 -26.28 -28.80
C GLY A 407 21.17 -24.77 -28.55
N LYS A 408 21.23 -23.97 -29.62
CA LYS A 408 21.32 -22.51 -29.58
C LYS A 408 20.27 -21.87 -30.48
N TRP A 409 19.90 -20.64 -30.16
CA TRP A 409 19.04 -19.81 -30.97
C TRP A 409 19.87 -19.15 -32.08
N MET A 410 19.46 -19.30 -33.34
CA MET A 410 20.15 -18.73 -34.51
C MET A 410 19.16 -18.08 -35.48
N LEU A 411 19.65 -17.10 -36.25
CA LEU A 411 18.87 -16.45 -37.30
C LEU A 411 18.72 -17.40 -38.50
N ARG A 412 17.48 -17.63 -38.94
CA ARG A 412 17.14 -18.46 -40.10
C ARG A 412 16.21 -17.70 -41.06
N PRO A 413 16.19 -18.00 -42.37
CA PRO A 413 15.26 -17.37 -43.30
C PRO A 413 13.81 -17.66 -42.92
N VAL A 414 12.91 -16.67 -43.09
CA VAL A 414 11.47 -16.84 -42.85
C VAL A 414 10.93 -17.95 -43.77
N SER A 415 10.39 -19.01 -43.18
CA SER A 415 9.76 -20.08 -43.95
C SER A 415 8.45 -19.56 -44.54
N ASN A 416 8.42 -19.34 -45.86
CA ASN A 416 7.16 -19.13 -46.58
C ASN A 416 6.38 -20.45 -46.53
N MET A 417 5.37 -20.54 -45.65
CA MET A 417 4.38 -21.61 -45.72
C MET A 417 3.61 -21.46 -47.04
N SER A 418 3.97 -22.29 -48.01
CA SER A 418 3.16 -22.54 -49.21
C SER A 418 1.74 -22.91 -48.80
N ALA A 419 0.78 -22.23 -49.38
CA ALA A 419 -0.64 -22.52 -49.28
C ALA A 419 -0.89 -24.02 -49.46
N VAL A 420 -1.55 -24.64 -48.48
CA VAL A 420 -2.12 -25.98 -48.62
C VAL A 420 -3.30 -25.85 -49.59
N SER A 421 -3.09 -26.30 -50.82
CA SER A 421 -4.16 -26.50 -51.80
C SER A 421 -5.05 -27.65 -51.32
N THR A 422 -6.22 -27.31 -50.78
CA THR A 422 -7.31 -28.28 -50.58
C THR A 422 -8.03 -28.51 -51.91
N ALA A 423 -7.45 -29.34 -52.77
CA ALA A 423 -8.18 -29.97 -53.86
C ALA A 423 -8.79 -31.28 -53.32
N MET A 424 -10.12 -31.34 -53.18
CA MET A 424 -10.83 -32.58 -52.94
C MET A 424 -10.92 -33.39 -54.25
N PRO A 425 -10.63 -34.70 -54.24
CA PRO A 425 -10.86 -35.55 -55.40
C PRO A 425 -12.37 -35.82 -55.56
N VAL A 426 -12.90 -35.48 -56.74
CA VAL A 426 -14.22 -35.89 -57.23
C VAL A 426 -14.14 -37.37 -57.59
N VAL A 427 -14.93 -38.20 -56.92
CA VAL A 427 -15.14 -39.61 -57.29
C VAL A 427 -16.10 -39.65 -58.47
N ALA A 428 -15.61 -40.06 -59.63
CA ALA A 428 -16.45 -40.45 -60.75
C ALA A 428 -16.97 -41.87 -60.53
N ARG A 429 -18.29 -42.03 -60.58
CA ARG A 429 -19.00 -43.29 -60.78
C ARG A 429 -18.87 -43.64 -62.26
N GLU A 430 -18.36 -44.83 -62.58
CA GLU A 430 -18.67 -45.51 -63.84
C GLU A 430 -18.92 -46.99 -63.56
N ASP A 431 -19.88 -47.48 -64.33
CA ASP A 431 -20.53 -48.78 -64.27
C ASP A 431 -19.61 -49.91 -64.79
N VAL A 432 -19.69 -51.09 -64.15
CA VAL A 432 -19.92 -52.44 -64.72
C VAL A 432 -20.16 -53.40 -63.54
#